data_AF-A0A3C1IEZ4-F1
#
_entry.id   AF-A0A3C1IEZ4-F1
#
_cell.length_a   1.000
_cell.length_b   1.000
_cell.length_c   1.000
_cell.angle_alpha   90.00
_cell.angle_beta   90.00
_cell.angle_gamma   90.00
#
_symmetry.space_group_name_H-M   'P 1'
#
loop_
_entity.id
_entity.type
_entity.pdbx_description
1 polymer ?
#
loop_
_entity_poly.entity_id
_entity_poly.type
_entity_poly.pdbx_seq_one_letter_code
_entity_poly.pdbx_strand_id
1 'polypeptide(L)'
;MSVVINLKDVLNAQGGLLRSPSLAEDAAQTLRKMILLEKLPPGTALPERDLSQALGISRTPLREAIRLLAGEGLVQYTAARR
;
A
#
# COMPACT_ATOMS: atom_id res chain seq x y z
N MET A 1 -42.39 -18.42 8.14
CA MET A 1 -41.01 -18.96 8.14
C MET A 1 -40.11 -17.90 7.54
N SER A 2 -39.52 -17.06 8.38
CA SER A 2 -38.60 -16.01 7.94
C SER A 2 -37.18 -16.54 8.02
N VAL A 3 -36.52 -16.67 6.87
CA VAL A 3 -35.10 -17.03 6.82
C VAL A 3 -34.32 -15.80 7.27
N VAL A 4 -33.77 -15.85 8.48
CA VAL A 4 -32.96 -14.76 9.02
C VAL A 4 -31.56 -14.88 8.42
N ILE A 5 -31.30 -14.12 7.36
CA ILE A 5 -29.95 -14.01 6.79
C ILE A 5 -29.16 -13.09 7.72
N ASN A 6 -28.03 -13.57 8.25
CA ASN A 6 -27.21 -12.80 9.16
C ASN A 6 -26.45 -11.71 8.38
N LEU A 7 -26.68 -10.44 8.71
CA LEU A 7 -26.11 -9.28 8.02
C LEU A 7 -24.57 -9.36 7.93
N LYS A 8 -23.91 -9.94 8.92
CA LYS A 8 -22.45 -10.13 8.93
C LYS A 8 -21.95 -10.99 7.77
N ASP A 9 -22.71 -12.00 7.37
CA ASP A 9 -22.31 -12.96 6.33
C ASP A 9 -22.40 -12.32 4.94
N VAL A 10 -23.36 -11.40 4.75
CA VAL A 10 -23.51 -10.59 3.52
C VAL A 10 -22.40 -9.55 3.39
N LEU A 11 -22.00 -8.91 4.49
CA LEU A 11 -20.94 -7.88 4.49
C LEU A 11 -19.53 -8.48 4.33
N ASN A 12 -19.31 -9.72 4.77
CA ASN A 12 -18.02 -10.38 4.63
C ASN A 12 -17.78 -10.87 3.18
N ALA A 13 -18.84 -11.24 2.46
CA ALA A 13 -18.77 -11.70 1.06
C ALA A 13 -18.41 -10.57 0.06
N GLN A 14 -18.57 -9.30 0.47
CA GLN A 14 -18.18 -8.10 -0.30
C GLN A 14 -16.81 -7.53 0.10
N GLY A 15 -16.00 -8.31 0.84
CA GLY A 15 -14.66 -7.88 1.24
C GLY A 15 -14.63 -6.93 2.44
N GLY A 16 -15.48 -7.16 3.45
CA GLY A 16 -15.27 -6.75 4.84
C GLY A 16 -15.17 -5.24 5.12
N LEU A 17 -16.31 -4.62 5.44
CA LEU A 17 -16.39 -3.28 6.01
C LEU A 17 -15.56 -3.20 7.32
N LEU A 18 -14.50 -2.39 7.32
CA LEU A 18 -13.61 -2.08 8.46
C LEU A 18 -12.49 -3.10 8.74
N ARG A 19 -11.72 -3.49 7.73
CA ARG A 19 -10.30 -3.79 8.02
C ARG A 19 -9.60 -2.46 8.30
N SER A 20 -8.99 -2.31 9.48
CA SER A 20 -8.01 -1.23 9.69
C SER A 20 -7.01 -1.29 8.53
N PRO A 21 -6.67 -0.15 7.89
CA PRO A 21 -5.74 -0.19 6.78
C PRO A 21 -4.45 -0.87 7.24
N SER A 22 -3.97 -1.79 6.42
CA SER A 22 -2.71 -2.45 6.73
C SER A 22 -1.58 -1.42 6.71
N LEU A 23 -0.50 -1.64 7.48
CA LEU A 23 0.68 -0.76 7.42
C LEU A 23 1.23 -0.60 5.98
N ALA A 24 0.97 -1.59 5.12
CA ALA A 24 1.30 -1.51 3.69
C ALA A 24 0.40 -0.53 2.93
N GLU A 25 -0.91 -0.53 3.18
CA GLU A 25 -1.86 0.40 2.57
C GLU A 25 -1.61 1.85 3.03
N ASP A 26 -1.34 2.06 4.32
CA ASP A 26 -1.01 3.38 4.86
C ASP A 26 0.30 3.93 4.27
N ALA A 27 1.32 3.07 4.15
CA ALA A 27 2.57 3.43 3.51
C ALA A 27 2.37 3.74 2.02
N ALA A 28 1.58 2.92 1.31
CA ALA A 28 1.25 3.16 -0.10
C ALA A 28 0.51 4.49 -0.27
N GLN A 29 -0.47 4.78 0.58
CA GLN A 29 -1.20 6.04 0.53
C GLN A 29 -0.28 7.25 0.79
N THR A 30 0.65 7.13 1.73
CA THR A 30 1.62 8.19 2.04
C THR A 30 2.56 8.45 0.86
N LEU A 31 3.16 7.40 0.32
CA LEU A 31 4.05 7.50 -0.84
C LEU A 31 3.32 7.99 -2.09
N ARG A 32 2.09 7.50 -2.33
CA ARG A 32 1.22 7.98 -3.42
C ARG A 32 1.03 9.49 -3.34
N LYS A 33 0.69 10.01 -2.16
CA LYS A 33 0.56 11.46 -1.95
C LYS A 33 1.87 12.19 -2.25
N MET A 34 3.01 11.67 -1.82
CA MET A 34 4.31 12.31 -2.09
C MET A 34 4.66 12.34 -3.59
N ILE A 35 4.35 11.27 -4.33
CA ILE A 35 4.54 11.21 -5.79
C ILE A 35 3.61 12.21 -6.49
N LEU A 36 2.31 12.19 -6.17
CA LEU A 36 1.30 13.06 -6.80
C LEU A 36 1.51 14.55 -6.49
N LEU A 37 2.13 14.88 -5.36
CA LEU A 37 2.48 16.24 -4.98
C LEU A 37 3.89 16.64 -5.44
N GLU A 38 4.54 15.85 -6.31
CA GLU A 38 5.90 16.06 -6.81
C GLU A 38 6.99 16.17 -5.72
N LYS A 39 6.70 15.75 -4.49
CA LYS A 39 7.72 15.62 -3.42
C LYS A 39 8.68 14.47 -3.69
N LEU A 40 8.24 13.49 -4.47
CA LEU A 40 9.07 12.45 -5.07
C LEU A 40 8.91 12.56 -6.60
N PRO A 41 9.74 13.40 -7.26
CA PRO A 41 9.67 13.56 -8.71
C PRO A 41 9.86 12.23 -9.46
N PRO A 42 9.32 12.10 -10.68
CA PRO A 42 9.59 10.96 -11.54
C PRO A 42 11.10 10.70 -11.70
N GLY A 43 11.49 9.43 -11.60
CA GLY A 43 12.91 9.03 -11.64
C GLY A 43 13.64 9.12 -10.31
N THR A 44 13.01 9.61 -9.24
CA THR A 44 13.58 9.57 -7.89
C THR A 44 13.83 8.12 -7.48
N ALA A 45 15.06 7.82 -7.08
CA ALA A 45 15.39 6.51 -6.51
C ALA A 45 14.68 6.34 -5.16
N LEU A 46 14.08 5.17 -4.94
CA LEU A 46 13.36 4.83 -3.71
C LEU A 46 14.03 3.65 -3.01
N PRO A 47 15.16 3.84 -2.30
CA PRO A 47 15.80 2.75 -1.56
C PRO A 47 14.90 2.25 -0.43
N GLU A 48 14.56 0.96 -0.45
CA GLU A 48 13.69 0.37 0.59
C GLU A 48 14.20 0.61 2.01
N ARG A 49 15.53 0.56 2.21
CA ARG A 49 16.13 0.79 3.52
C ARG A 49 15.80 2.19 4.03
N ASP A 50 16.03 3.20 3.22
CA ASP A 50 15.91 4.60 3.63
C ASP A 50 14.43 4.96 3.81
N LEU A 51 13.56 4.45 2.93
CA LEU A 51 12.11 4.58 3.09
C LEU A 51 11.57 3.89 4.36
N SER A 52 12.07 2.68 4.68
CA SER A 52 11.63 1.96 5.88
C SER A 52 11.98 2.73 7.16
N GLN A 53 13.16 3.34 7.18
CA GLN A 53 13.59 4.20 8.29
C GLN A 53 12.77 5.48 8.36
N ALA A 54 12.56 6.17 7.24
CA ALA A 54 11.81 7.43 7.19
C ALA A 54 10.34 7.25 7.59
N LEU A 55 9.71 6.15 7.19
CA LEU A 55 8.33 5.84 7.51
C LEU A 55 8.16 5.12 8.87
N GLY A 56 9.26 4.72 9.51
CA GLY A 56 9.22 4.02 10.80
C GLY A 56 8.57 2.64 10.75
N ILE A 57 8.59 1.97 9.59
CA ILE A 57 7.99 0.64 9.39
C ILE A 57 9.04 -0.39 8.98
N SER A 58 8.73 -1.68 9.17
CA SER A 58 9.62 -2.75 8.70
C SER A 58 9.60 -2.87 7.16
N ARG A 59 10.58 -3.59 6.60
CA ARG A 59 10.71 -3.75 5.14
C ARG A 59 9.58 -4.57 4.52
N THR A 60 8.97 -5.50 5.26
CA THR A 60 7.88 -6.34 4.76
C THR A 60 6.65 -5.52 4.33
N PRO A 61 6.02 -4.70 5.20
CA PRO A 61 4.89 -3.85 4.79
C PRO A 61 5.30 -2.80 3.76
N LEU A 62 6.55 -2.30 3.80
CA LEU A 62 7.05 -1.38 2.78
C LEU A 62 7.10 -2.03 1.39
N ARG A 63 7.56 -3.29 1.28
CA ARG A 63 7.60 -4.01 0.01
C ARG A 63 6.22 -4.22 -0.57
N GLU A 64 5.25 -4.57 0.26
CA GLU A 64 3.85 -4.67 -0.18
C GLU A 64 3.30 -3.31 -0.62
N ALA A 65 3.64 -2.23 0.09
CA ALA A 65 3.28 -0.87 -0.34
C ALA A 65 3.86 -0.52 -1.72
N ILE A 66 5.15 -0.81 -1.94
CA ILE A 66 5.82 -0.58 -3.24
C ILE A 66 5.17 -1.45 -4.32
N ARG A 67 4.77 -2.69 -4.00
CA ARG A 67 4.09 -3.59 -4.94
C ARG A 67 2.72 -3.05 -5.35
N LEU A 68 1.95 -2.50 -4.41
CA LEU A 68 0.67 -1.85 -4.70
C LEU A 68 0.88 -0.66 -5.64
N LEU A 69 1.83 0.22 -5.33
CA LEU A 69 2.16 1.38 -6.17
C LEU A 69 2.69 0.99 -7.55
N ALA A 70 3.40 -0.13 -7.66
CA ALA A 70 3.84 -0.67 -8.94
C ALA A 70 2.67 -1.18 -9.77
N GLY A 71 1.69 -1.82 -9.13
CA GLY A 71 0.42 -2.21 -9.78
C GLY A 71 -0.40 -1.01 -10.27
N GLU A 72 -0.26 0.14 -9.62
CA GLU A 72 -0.85 1.42 -10.02
C GLU A 72 -0.05 2.16 -11.11
N GLY A 73 1.15 1.68 -11.44
CA GLY A 73 2.04 2.33 -12.41
C GLY A 73 2.75 3.60 -11.89
N LEU A 74 2.75 3.82 -10.57
CA LEU A 74 3.39 5.00 -9.95
C LEU A 74 4.88 4.80 -9.68
N VAL A 75 5.32 3.54 -9.55
CA VAL A 75 6.72 3.17 -9.34
C VAL A 75 7.06 1.94 -10.18
N GLN A 76 8.36 1.71 -10.41
CA GLN A 76 8.86 0.53 -11.11
C GLN A 76 10.08 -0.02 -10.39
N TYR A 77 10.23 -1.35 -10.39
CA TYR A 77 11.44 -1.99 -9.89
C TYR A 77 12.57 -1.80 -10.90
N THR A 78 13.67 -1.23 -10.45
CA THR A 78 14.91 -1.15 -11.23
C THR A 78 15.92 -2.14 -10.69
N ALA A 79 16.60 -2.89 -11.56
CA ALA A 79 17.78 -3.63 -11.15
C ALA A 79 18.85 -2.64 -10.71
N ALA A 80 19.43 -2.83 -9.51
CA ALA A 80 20.58 -2.04 -9.07
C ALA A 80 21.70 -2.19 -10.13
N ARG A 81 22.15 -1.08 -10.71
CA ARG A 81 23.39 -1.10 -11.50
C ARG A 81 24.52 -1.51 -10.54
N ARG A 82 25.20 -2.60 -10.89
CA ARG A 82 26.44 -3.03 -10.24
C ARG A 82 27.56 -2.03 -10.51
#